data_AF-A0A2E7C778-F1
#
_entry.id   AF-A0A2E7C778-F1
#
_cell.length_a   1.000
_cell.length_b   1.000
_cell.length_c   1.000
_cell.angle_alpha   90.00
_cell.angle_beta   90.00
_cell.angle_gamma   90.00
#
_symmetry.space_group_name_H-M   'P 1'
#
loop_
_entity.id
_entity.type
_entity.pdbx_description
1 polymer ?
#
loop_
_entity_poly.entity_id
_entity_poly.type
_entity_poly.pdbx_seq_one_letter_code
_entity_poly.pdbx_strand_id
1 'polypeptide(L)' 'MNHGPVVSAIQLTPTHDGEAACAVELTFPGGGRSMVQLDSAGLARVMARAGVHKLSGLVGLAWTVLLSARDPAQE' A
#
# COMPACT_ATOMS: atom_id res chain seq x y z
N MET A 1 -2.86 23.08 4.96
CA MET A 1 -3.26 21.83 4.27
C MET A 1 -2.58 20.70 5.00
N ASN A 2 -3.34 19.87 5.73
CA ASN A 2 -2.71 18.78 6.49
C ASN A 2 -2.41 17.65 5.49
N HIS A 3 -1.16 17.56 5.03
CA HIS A 3 -0.74 16.48 4.16
C HIS A 3 -0.86 15.17 4.95
N GLY A 4 -1.74 14.25 4.54
CA GLY A 4 -1.80 12.93 5.18
C GLY A 4 -0.50 12.15 5.00
N PRO A 5 -0.34 10.97 5.63
CA PRO A 5 0.83 10.14 5.38
C PRO A 5 0.95 9.77 3.89
N VAL A 6 2.19 9.60 3.45
CA VAL A 6 2.54 9.22 2.07
C VAL A 6 3.26 7.88 2.08
N VAL A 7 3.14 7.14 0.99
CA VAL A 7 3.91 5.92 0.79
C VAL A 7 5.39 6.28 0.62
N SER A 8 6.25 5.87 1.56
CA SER A 8 7.69 6.13 1.52
C SER A 8 8.52 4.96 0.99
N ALA A 9 8.04 3.73 1.17
CA ALA A 9 8.69 2.54 0.66
C ALA A 9 7.68 1.43 0.37
N ILE A 10 8.09 0.51 -0.52
CA ILE A 10 7.30 -0.67 -0.87
C ILE A 10 8.23 -1.87 -1.10
N GLN A 11 7.86 -3.01 -0.54
CA GLN A 11 8.67 -4.22 -0.62
C GLN A 11 7.77 -5.46 -0.71
N LEU A 12 8.16 -6.42 -1.56
CA LEU A 12 7.57 -7.76 -1.56
C LEU A 12 8.15 -8.57 -0.40
N THR A 13 7.28 -9.25 0.33
CA THR A 13 7.65 -10.07 1.48
C THR A 13 7.08 -11.47 1.33
N PRO A 14 7.86 -12.52 1.65
CA PRO A 14 7.31 -13.87 1.70
C PRO A 14 6.33 -13.99 2.87
N THR A 15 5.24 -14.72 2.67
CA THR A 15 4.31 -15.08 3.75
C THR A 15 4.34 -16.57 4.05
N HIS A 16 3.87 -16.94 5.25
CA HIS A 16 3.91 -18.33 5.75
C HIS A 16 2.99 -19.28 4.96
N ASP A 17 1.96 -18.74 4.32
CA ASP A 17 1.03 -19.46 3.44
C ASP A 17 1.60 -19.71 2.02
N GLY A 18 2.84 -19.27 1.76
CA GLY A 18 3.49 -19.46 0.45
C GLY A 18 3.07 -18.43 -0.60
N GLU A 19 2.30 -17.42 -0.22
CA GLU A 19 1.96 -16.30 -1.09
C GLU A 19 3.00 -15.17 -1.00
N ALA A 20 2.94 -14.23 -1.95
CA ALA A 20 3.67 -12.98 -1.83
C ALA A 20 2.73 -11.93 -1.22
N ALA A 21 3.19 -11.29 -0.14
CA ALA A 21 2.57 -10.07 0.38
C ALA A 21 3.42 -8.85 0.02
N CYS A 22 2.86 -7.69 0.28
CA CYS A 22 3.53 -6.43 0.08
C CYS A 22 3.48 -5.57 1.35
N ALA A 23 4.67 -5.25 1.86
CA ALA A 23 4.88 -4.29 2.93
C ALA A 23 4.93 -2.87 2.34
N VAL A 24 4.08 -1.98 2.86
CA VAL A 24 4.00 -0.57 2.48
C VAL A 24 4.36 0.29 3.68
N GLU A 25 5.47 1.03 3.58
CA GLU A 25 5.85 2.01 4.60
C GLU A 25 5.11 3.33 4.33
N LEU A 26 4.52 3.90 5.38
CA LEU A 26 3.91 5.22 5.38
C LEU A 26 4.75 6.17 6.21
N THR A 27 5.10 7.34 5.66
CA THR A 27 5.71 8.44 6.41
C THR A 27 4.70 9.55 6.64
N PHE A 28 4.56 9.95 7.90
CA PHE A 28 3.71 11.06 8.34
C PHE A 28 4.48 12.38 8.28
N PRO A 29 3.82 13.54 8.12
CA PRO A 29 4.49 14.84 8.08
C PRO A 29 5.36 15.13 9.31
N GLY A 30 4.98 14.60 10.47
CA GLY A 30 5.76 14.73 11.72
C GLY A 30 6.96 13.78 11.81
N GLY A 31 7.30 13.05 10.75
CA GLY A 31 8.41 12.08 10.73
C GLY A 31 8.07 10.70 11.30
N GLY A 32 6.85 10.51 11.82
CA GLY A 32 6.36 9.20 12.22
C GLY A 32 6.30 8.24 11.05
N ARG A 33 6.45 6.94 11.31
CA ARG A 33 6.37 5.88 10.28
C ARG A 33 5.42 4.78 10.72
N SER A 34 4.75 4.16 9.74
CA SER A 34 3.91 2.98 9.95
C SER A 34 4.12 1.99 8.81
N MET A 35 3.84 0.71 9.07
CA MET A 35 3.91 -0.35 8.07
C MET A 35 2.52 -0.96 7.90
N VAL A 36 2.08 -1.12 6.66
CA VAL A 36 0.83 -1.78 6.30
C VAL A 36 1.16 -2.97 5.41
N GLN A 37 0.47 -4.10 5.61
CA GLN A 37 0.60 -5.27 4.76
C GLN A 37 -0.58 -5.33 3.79
N LEU A 38 -0.28 -5.65 2.54
CA LEU A 38 -1.26 -5.98 1.51
C LEU A 38 -1.04 -7.43 1.09
N ASP A 39 -2.12 -8.18 0.96
CA ASP A 39 -2.11 -9.44 0.23
C ASP A 39 -1.99 -9.18 -1.28
N SER A 40 -1.80 -10.24 -2.06
CA SER A 40 -1.67 -10.14 -3.52
C SER A 40 -2.90 -9.52 -4.19
N ALA A 41 -4.11 -9.85 -3.72
CA ALA A 41 -5.37 -9.33 -4.28
C ALA A 41 -5.57 -7.84 -3.97
N GLY A 42 -5.34 -7.43 -2.72
CA GLY A 42 -5.38 -6.04 -2.28
C GLY A 42 -4.34 -5.19 -3.01
N LEU A 43 -3.12 -5.70 -3.19
CA LEU A 43 -2.08 -5.03 -3.97
C LEU A 43 -2.51 -4.79 -5.41
N ALA A 44 -3.09 -5.79 -6.09
CA ALA A 44 -3.58 -5.65 -7.45
C ALA A 44 -4.65 -4.55 -7.57
N ARG A 45 -5.59 -4.48 -6.61
CA ARG A 45 -6.61 -3.42 -6.55
C ARG A 45 -6.01 -2.04 -6.33
N VAL A 46 -5.05 -1.91 -5.42
CA VAL A 46 -4.33 -0.65 -5.17
C VAL A 46 -3.59 -0.17 -6.41
N MET A 47 -2.85 -1.06 -7.08
CA MET A 47 -2.13 -0.72 -8.32
C MET A 47 -3.07 -0.28 -9.44
N ALA A 48 -4.20 -0.98 -9.61
CA ALA A 48 -5.23 -0.60 -10.58
C ALA A 48 -5.84 0.77 -10.25
N ARG A 49 -6.18 1.03 -8.98
CA ARG A 49 -6.70 2.33 -8.52
C ARG A 49 -5.73 3.49 -8.75
N ALA A 50 -4.44 3.22 -8.57
CA ALA A 50 -3.36 4.17 -8.76
C ALA A 50 -2.99 4.38 -10.24
N GLY A 51 -3.41 3.48 -11.13
CA GLY A 51 -3.04 3.49 -12.55
C GLY A 51 -1.54 3.21 -12.78
N VAL A 52 -0.92 2.41 -11.91
CA VAL A 52 0.51 2.09 -12.00
C VAL A 52 0.75 0.64 -12.37
N HIS A 53 1.79 0.40 -13.16
CA HIS A 53 2.18 -0.94 -13.62
C HIS A 53 3.44 -1.49 -12.93
N LYS A 54 4.05 -0.70 -12.03
CA LYS A 54 5.24 -1.06 -11.25
C LYS A 54 5.05 -0.62 -9.82
N LEU A 55 5.50 -1.44 -8.86
CA LEU A 55 5.36 -1.16 -7.42
C LEU A 55 5.97 0.18 -7.02
N SER A 56 7.13 0.53 -7.57
CA SER A 56 7.79 1.81 -7.30
C SER A 56 6.93 3.04 -7.64
N GLY A 57 5.94 2.88 -8.52
CA GLY A 57 4.97 3.95 -8.85
C GLY A 57 4.01 4.30 -7.71
N LEU A 58 3.94 3.47 -6.66
CA LEU A 58 3.15 3.77 -5.46
C LEU A 58 3.88 4.71 -4.49
N VAL A 59 5.21 4.80 -4.56
CA VAL A 59 6.00 5.68 -3.69
C VAL A 59 5.68 7.14 -4.01
N GLY A 60 5.47 7.94 -2.97
CA GLY A 60 5.06 9.34 -3.07
C GLY A 60 3.55 9.56 -3.16
N LEU A 61 2.75 8.51 -3.37
CA LEU A 61 1.30 8.63 -3.36
C LEU A 61 0.77 8.79 -1.93
N ALA A 62 -0.38 9.46 -1.80
CA ALA A 62 -1.09 9.57 -0.53
C ALA A 62 -1.58 8.19 -0.05
N TRP A 63 -1.57 7.96 1.26
CA TRP A 63 -1.99 6.70 1.88
C TRP A 63 -3.42 6.27 1.48
N THR A 64 -4.27 7.20 1.07
CA THR A 64 -5.67 6.95 0.67
C THR A 64 -5.79 6.01 -0.51
N VAL A 65 -4.74 5.83 -1.32
CA VAL A 65 -4.71 4.83 -2.40
C VAL A 65 -4.87 3.40 -1.86
N LEU A 66 -4.43 3.15 -0.62
CA LEU A 66 -4.51 1.84 0.05
C LEU A 66 -5.95 1.47 0.44
N LEU A 67 -6.90 2.42 0.44
CA LEU A 67 -8.29 2.14 0.79
C LEU A 67 -8.94 1.14 -0.19
N SER A 68 -8.46 1.10 -1.44
CA SER A 68 -8.89 0.14 -2.45
C SER A 68 -8.36 -1.29 -2.22
N ALA A 69 -7.51 -1.51 -1.21
CA ALA A 69 -7.05 -2.85 -0.87
C ALA A 69 -8.15 -3.74 -0.29
N ARG A 70 -9.20 -3.14 0.28
CA ARG A 70 -10.31 -3.86 0.93
C ARG A 70 -11.14 -4.66 -0.09
N ASP A 71 -11.69 -5.77 0.37
CA ASP A 71 -12.64 -6.54 -0.40
C ASP A 71 -14.05 -5.93 -0.34
N PRO A 72 -14.65 -5.52 -1.48
CA PRO A 72 -16.03 -5.04 -1.50
C PRO A 72 -17.06 -6.12 -1.13
N ALA A 73 -16.71 -7.41 -1.09
CA ALA A 73 -17.61 -8.50 -0.69
C ALA A 73 -17.63 -8.79 0.82
N GLN A 74 -16.93 -7.98 1.64
CA GLN A 74 -16.86 -8.12 3.10
C GLN A 74 -17.78 -7.13 3.85
N GLU A 75 -18.84 -6.63 3.21
CA GLU A 75 -19.91 -5.80 3.82
C GLU A 75 -21.17 -6.60 4.17
#